data_AF-A0A836HHV3-F1
#
_entry.id   AF-A0A836HHV3-F1
#
_cell.length_a   1.000
_cell.length_b   1.000
_cell.length_c   1.000
_cell.angle_alpha   90.00
_cell.angle_beta   90.00
_cell.angle_gamma   90.00
#
_symmetry.space_group_name_H-M   'P 1'
#
loop_
_entity.id
_entity.type
_entity.pdbx_description
1 polymer ?
#
loop_
_entity_poly.entity_id
_entity_poly.type
_entity_poly.pdbx_seq_one_letter_code
_entity_poly.pdbx_strand_id
1 'polypeptide(L)'
;MRRGVTAACHCRQVSRTWQRAVEATGFRGRSAEKQSAATKAVPLLLPSAETPPPVAQPAQIAAFFLTSFDPFVFSYCAFDFPTILHCAAELDERELLDRPEALLMSPRSLCLRPNARFRFSVCRQQRLALVLQRLLHEHDNSERSPVRCAHALGVGCPLLVPFLRGVCLCVETQHPFAPQAAYVFEELLANGFVSPSLHLGGAYSDRRRALALLVQLAATEFGSESALLTGLLLAKKEAPPPAAAAVGRLVALTLAAADRRRLDWALKSRGAFQRKLKPKHGWTLGRPLLSSQQKKRM
;
A
#
# COMPACT_ATOMS: atom_id res chain seq x y z
N MET A 1 -19.43 -38.70 43.80
CA MET A 1 -20.15 -37.60 43.10
C MET A 1 -19.25 -37.02 42.00
N ARG A 2 -19.76 -36.09 41.16
CA ARG A 2 -19.22 -35.75 39.83
C ARG A 2 -18.18 -34.60 39.82
N ARG A 3 -17.10 -34.80 39.03
CA ARG A 3 -16.40 -33.84 38.11
C ARG A 3 -15.78 -32.54 38.71
N GLY A 4 -14.81 -31.87 38.08
CA GLY A 4 -14.14 -32.12 36.78
C GLY A 4 -12.64 -31.71 36.80
N VAL A 5 -11.79 -32.33 35.98
CA VAL A 5 -11.45 -32.02 34.57
C VAL A 5 -10.49 -30.82 34.43
N THR A 6 -9.21 -31.15 34.30
CA THR A 6 -8.19 -30.35 33.60
C THR A 6 -7.82 -31.10 32.32
N ALA A 7 -7.75 -30.40 31.18
CA ALA A 7 -7.35 -30.99 29.90
C ALA A 7 -6.19 -30.20 29.28
N ALA A 8 -5.01 -30.79 29.27
CA ALA A 8 -3.88 -30.31 28.48
C ALA A 8 -3.84 -31.10 27.16
N CYS A 9 -3.93 -30.40 26.02
CA CYS A 9 -3.80 -31.03 24.71
C CYS A 9 -2.39 -30.82 24.16
N HIS A 10 -1.69 -31.94 23.98
CA HIS A 10 -0.35 -32.03 23.43
C HIS A 10 -0.43 -32.88 22.16
N CYS A 11 -0.15 -32.33 20.98
CA CYS A 11 -0.26 -33.06 19.71
C CYS A 11 1.10 -33.18 19.03
N ARG A 12 1.57 -34.43 18.89
CA ARG A 12 2.78 -34.81 18.14
C ARG A 12 2.45 -35.15 16.68
N GLN A 13 3.46 -35.03 15.82
CA GLN A 13 3.46 -35.57 14.46
C GLN A 13 3.38 -37.10 14.45
N VAL A 14 2.71 -37.69 13.45
CA VAL A 14 3.01 -39.04 12.94
C VAL A 14 2.85 -39.05 11.42
N SER A 15 3.88 -39.51 10.73
CA SER A 15 3.91 -39.85 9.30
C SER A 15 3.71 -41.35 9.09
N ARG A 16 2.97 -41.78 8.06
CA ARG A 16 3.06 -43.16 7.54
C ARG A 16 2.93 -43.23 6.00
N THR A 17 3.90 -43.92 5.42
CA THR A 17 4.03 -44.42 4.04
C THR A 17 3.17 -45.67 3.77
N TRP A 18 2.84 -46.00 2.52
CA TRP A 18 2.74 -47.40 2.00
C TRP A 18 2.83 -47.47 0.46
N GLN A 19 3.01 -48.69 -0.08
CA GLN A 19 3.16 -49.04 -1.51
C GLN A 19 2.05 -50.07 -1.91
N ARG A 20 1.88 -50.56 -3.16
CA ARG A 20 2.80 -50.66 -4.31
C ARG A 20 2.10 -50.78 -5.68
N ALA A 21 2.87 -50.61 -6.74
CA ALA A 21 2.59 -50.80 -8.17
C ALA A 21 2.42 -52.27 -8.63
N VAL A 22 1.64 -52.50 -9.70
CA VAL A 22 1.72 -53.59 -10.71
C VAL A 22 1.07 -53.09 -12.03
N GLU A 23 1.46 -53.65 -13.19
CA GLU A 23 0.99 -53.32 -14.55
C GLU A 23 0.53 -54.63 -15.29
N ALA A 24 0.08 -54.69 -16.55
CA ALA A 24 0.20 -53.78 -17.70
C ALA A 24 -0.81 -54.09 -18.84
N THR A 25 -0.64 -53.38 -19.97
CA THR A 25 -0.99 -53.75 -21.37
C THR A 25 -2.46 -54.03 -21.74
N GLY A 26 -2.98 -53.22 -22.68
CA GLY A 26 -4.36 -53.26 -23.17
C GLY A 26 -4.64 -54.08 -24.43
N PHE A 27 -5.80 -53.83 -25.08
CA PHE A 27 -6.03 -54.09 -26.51
C PHE A 27 -7.23 -53.29 -27.07
N ARG A 28 -7.20 -53.09 -28.40
CA ARG A 28 -8.13 -52.34 -29.29
C ARG A 28 -9.66 -52.52 -29.08
N GLY A 29 -10.46 -51.50 -29.47
CA GLY A 29 -11.73 -51.76 -30.20
C GLY A 29 -12.89 -50.74 -30.14
N ARG A 30 -12.95 -49.81 -31.12
CA ARG A 30 -14.13 -49.15 -31.77
C ARG A 30 -15.43 -48.75 -31.00
N SER A 31 -15.83 -47.49 -31.30
CA SER A 31 -17.21 -46.98 -31.49
C SER A 31 -18.20 -46.78 -30.33
N ALA A 32 -18.35 -45.51 -29.92
CA ALA A 32 -19.63 -44.77 -29.79
C ALA A 32 -19.29 -43.26 -29.79
N GLU A 33 -19.44 -42.57 -30.93
CA GLU A 33 -20.57 -41.68 -31.24
C GLU A 33 -20.73 -40.44 -30.32
N LYS A 34 -20.53 -39.26 -30.94
CA LYS A 34 -21.23 -37.97 -30.70
C LYS A 34 -21.24 -37.40 -29.26
N GLN A 35 -20.51 -36.28 -29.07
CA GLN A 35 -21.14 -34.95 -28.94
C GLN A 35 -20.13 -33.79 -28.81
N SER A 36 -20.55 -32.60 -29.29
CA SER A 36 -19.99 -31.27 -29.02
C SER A 36 -18.55 -30.95 -29.45
N ALA A 37 -18.39 -30.64 -30.74
CA ALA A 37 -17.34 -29.73 -31.20
C ALA A 37 -17.89 -28.29 -31.22
N ALA A 38 -17.54 -27.45 -30.24
CA ALA A 38 -17.77 -25.99 -30.30
C ALA A 38 -16.98 -25.17 -29.26
N THR A 39 -15.81 -25.62 -28.79
CA THR A 39 -14.96 -24.77 -27.92
C THR A 39 -14.30 -23.69 -28.78
N LYS A 40 -14.87 -22.48 -28.79
CA LYS A 40 -14.32 -21.32 -29.49
C LYS A 40 -12.88 -21.07 -29.03
N ALA A 41 -11.92 -21.37 -29.90
CA ALA A 41 -10.54 -20.94 -29.71
C ALA A 41 -10.49 -19.42 -29.89
N VAL A 42 -10.44 -18.69 -28.77
CA VAL A 42 -10.13 -17.25 -28.78
C VAL A 42 -8.67 -17.12 -29.20
N PRO A 43 -8.34 -16.40 -30.29
CA PRO A 43 -6.94 -16.23 -30.68
C PRO A 43 -6.20 -15.47 -29.59
N LEU A 44 -5.10 -16.04 -29.10
CA LEU A 44 -4.19 -15.36 -28.20
C LEU A 44 -3.40 -14.32 -29.01
N LEU A 45 -3.99 -13.14 -29.19
CA LEU A 45 -3.35 -12.02 -29.88
C LEU A 45 -2.11 -11.59 -29.09
N LEU A 46 -0.94 -11.99 -29.59
CA LEU A 46 0.34 -11.41 -29.16
C LEU A 46 0.33 -9.91 -29.50
N PRO A 47 0.63 -9.01 -28.56
CA PRO A 47 0.62 -7.58 -28.82
C PRO A 47 1.72 -7.23 -29.83
N SER A 48 1.35 -6.62 -30.94
CA SER A 48 2.30 -6.03 -31.89
C SER A 48 3.00 -4.84 -31.25
N ALA A 49 4.27 -4.63 -31.60
CA ALA A 49 5.08 -3.51 -31.08
C ALA A 49 4.56 -2.11 -31.47
N GLU A 50 3.60 -2.04 -32.40
CA GLU A 50 3.05 -0.79 -32.95
C GLU A 50 1.66 -0.44 -32.40
N THR A 51 1.00 -1.34 -31.66
CA THR A 51 -0.26 -0.98 -30.96
C THR A 51 0.07 -0.27 -29.65
N PRO A 52 -0.47 0.95 -29.40
CA PRO A 52 -0.38 1.55 -28.07
C PRO A 52 -0.98 0.59 -27.04
N PRO A 53 -0.45 0.53 -25.80
CA PRO A 53 -0.96 -0.38 -24.79
C PRO A 53 -2.45 -0.16 -24.61
N PRO A 54 -3.28 -1.22 -24.52
CA PRO A 54 -4.73 -1.09 -24.46
C PRO A 54 -5.11 -0.19 -23.27
N VAL A 55 -5.63 1.00 -23.59
CA VAL A 55 -6.10 1.95 -22.58
C VAL A 55 -7.35 1.34 -21.96
N ALA A 56 -7.24 0.97 -20.68
CA ALA A 56 -8.38 0.44 -19.94
C ALA A 56 -9.46 1.52 -19.80
N GLN A 57 -10.72 1.11 -19.65
CA GLN A 57 -11.82 2.06 -19.43
C GLN A 57 -11.59 2.85 -18.13
N PRO A 58 -11.97 4.13 -18.03
CA PRO A 58 -11.76 4.94 -16.81
C PRO A 58 -12.26 4.26 -15.53
N ALA A 59 -13.38 3.54 -15.59
CA ALA A 59 -13.90 2.73 -14.49
C ALA A 59 -12.98 1.56 -14.07
N GLN A 60 -12.33 0.90 -15.03
CA GLN A 60 -11.35 -0.17 -14.77
C GLN A 60 -10.06 0.40 -14.17
N ILE A 61 -9.60 1.55 -14.67
CA ILE A 61 -8.44 2.27 -14.13
C ILE A 61 -8.71 2.71 -12.69
N ALA A 62 -9.89 3.30 -12.42
CA ALA A 62 -10.32 3.67 -11.08
C ALA A 62 -10.36 2.47 -10.13
N ALA A 63 -10.92 1.33 -10.56
CA ALA A 63 -10.94 0.10 -9.79
C ALA A 63 -9.52 -0.44 -9.49
N PHE A 64 -8.58 -0.33 -10.44
CA PHE A 64 -7.18 -0.70 -10.22
C PHE A 64 -6.51 0.14 -9.11
N PHE A 65 -6.64 1.47 -9.15
CA PHE A 65 -6.04 2.32 -8.11
C PHE A 65 -6.73 2.16 -6.75
N LEU A 66 -8.05 1.97 -6.71
CA LEU A 66 -8.80 1.66 -5.48
C LEU A 66 -8.37 0.33 -4.86
N THR A 67 -8.18 -0.73 -5.67
CA THR A 67 -7.69 -2.03 -5.18
C THR A 67 -6.20 -2.04 -4.84
N SER A 68 -5.43 -1.11 -5.40
CA SER A 68 -4.02 -0.89 -5.03
C SER A 68 -3.87 -0.23 -3.65
N PHE A 69 -4.91 0.43 -3.14
CA PHE A 69 -4.92 1.00 -1.79
C PHE A 69 -5.25 -0.05 -0.72
N ASP A 70 -4.21 -0.71 -0.20
CA ASP A 70 -4.29 -1.43 1.08
C ASP A 70 -3.82 -0.49 2.21
N PRO A 71 -4.64 -0.17 3.22
CA PRO A 71 -4.28 0.75 4.30
C PRO A 71 -3.01 0.35 5.08
N PHE A 72 -2.75 -0.95 5.25
CA PHE A 72 -1.52 -1.45 5.89
C PHE A 72 -0.31 -1.13 5.01
N VAL A 73 -0.41 -1.40 3.71
CA VAL A 73 0.69 -1.14 2.76
C VAL A 73 0.93 0.37 2.63
N PHE A 74 -0.12 1.17 2.46
CA PHE A 74 -0.02 2.62 2.36
C PHE A 74 0.64 3.23 3.60
N SER A 75 0.14 2.89 4.80
CA SER A 75 0.68 3.41 6.07
C SER A 75 2.14 3.00 6.28
N TYR A 76 2.50 1.75 5.97
CA TYR A 76 3.89 1.29 6.04
C TYR A 76 4.80 2.03 5.04
N CYS A 77 4.25 2.51 3.92
CA CYS A 77 4.97 3.27 2.91
C CYS A 77 5.06 4.78 3.22
N ALA A 78 4.05 5.34 3.87
CA ALA A 78 3.92 6.78 4.15
C ALA A 78 4.60 7.20 5.46
N PHE A 79 4.44 6.42 6.54
CA PHE A 79 5.05 6.72 7.83
C PHE A 79 6.48 6.18 7.91
N ASP A 80 7.40 7.01 8.39
CA ASP A 80 8.77 6.60 8.61
C ASP A 80 8.89 5.58 9.76
N PHE A 81 9.93 4.75 9.71
CA PHE A 81 10.15 3.69 10.67
C PHE A 81 10.26 4.18 12.13
N PRO A 82 10.92 5.31 12.44
CA PRO A 82 10.88 5.90 13.78
C PRO A 82 9.46 6.23 14.28
N THR A 83 8.60 6.81 13.44
CA THR A 83 7.19 7.10 13.79
C THR A 83 6.42 5.81 14.11
N ILE A 84 6.64 4.75 13.32
CA ILE A 84 6.03 3.43 13.56
C ILE A 84 6.49 2.85 14.91
N LEU A 85 7.80 2.90 15.23
CA LEU A 85 8.31 2.41 16.51
C LEU A 85 7.85 3.26 17.70
N HIS A 86 7.72 4.57 17.52
CA HIS A 86 7.24 5.47 18.56
C HIS A 86 5.78 5.14 18.94
N CYS A 87 4.89 5.02 17.96
CA CYS A 87 3.49 4.62 18.21
C CYS A 87 3.39 3.18 18.76
N ALA A 88 4.27 2.26 18.35
CA ALA A 88 4.36 0.93 18.97
C ALA A 88 4.76 1.00 20.47
N ALA A 89 5.63 1.94 20.85
CA ALA A 89 5.98 2.18 22.25
C ALA A 89 4.83 2.80 23.06
N GLU A 90 4.07 3.74 22.47
CA GLU A 90 2.86 4.29 23.09
C GLU A 90 1.75 3.25 23.31
N LEU A 91 1.75 2.17 22.53
CA LEU A 91 0.80 1.05 22.62
C LEU A 91 1.31 -0.13 23.48
N ASP A 92 2.52 -0.04 24.06
CA ASP A 92 3.23 -1.15 24.74
C ASP A 92 3.30 -2.44 23.90
N GLU A 93 3.47 -2.31 22.58
CA GLU A 93 3.55 -3.44 21.64
C GLU A 93 4.95 -4.07 21.63
N ARG A 94 5.33 -4.67 22.77
CA ARG A 94 6.67 -5.26 23.03
C ARG A 94 7.14 -6.24 21.95
N GLU A 95 6.22 -7.03 21.41
CA GLU A 95 6.49 -7.97 20.31
C GLU A 95 7.06 -7.27 19.06
N LEU A 96 6.78 -5.99 18.85
CA LEU A 96 7.40 -5.17 17.80
C LEU A 96 8.75 -4.59 18.24
N LEU A 97 8.83 -4.12 19.49
CA LEU A 97 9.96 -3.38 20.07
C LEU A 97 11.16 -4.27 20.41
N ASP A 98 10.96 -5.55 20.73
CA ASP A 98 12.02 -6.49 21.11
C ASP A 98 13.03 -6.75 19.98
N ARG A 99 12.57 -6.67 18.72
CA ARG A 99 13.38 -6.85 17.50
C ARG A 99 12.79 -6.01 16.37
N PRO A 100 13.03 -4.69 16.35
CA PRO A 100 12.46 -3.81 15.36
C PRO A 100 12.99 -4.10 13.95
N GLU A 101 14.23 -4.58 13.81
CA GLU A 101 14.86 -4.85 12.52
C GLU A 101 14.11 -5.93 11.71
N ALA A 102 13.41 -6.84 12.40
CA ALA A 102 12.58 -7.86 11.77
C ALA A 102 11.30 -7.28 11.09
N LEU A 103 10.98 -6.01 11.35
CA LEU A 103 9.89 -5.26 10.71
C LEU A 103 10.35 -4.49 9.46
N LEU A 104 11.65 -4.53 9.13
CA LEU A 104 12.21 -3.87 7.95
C LEU A 104 12.01 -4.74 6.70
N MET A 105 11.18 -4.26 5.78
CA MET A 105 10.91 -4.88 4.48
C MET A 105 10.86 -3.81 3.40
N SER A 106 11.41 -4.10 2.22
CA SER A 106 11.35 -3.15 1.10
C SER A 106 9.90 -2.74 0.79
N PRO A 107 9.53 -1.45 0.88
CA PRO A 107 8.16 -1.00 0.64
C PRO A 107 7.65 -1.35 -0.76
N ARG A 108 8.54 -1.27 -1.77
CA ARG A 108 8.27 -1.74 -3.15
C ARG A 108 7.86 -3.22 -3.20
N SER A 109 8.43 -4.08 -2.34
CA SER A 109 8.05 -5.50 -2.28
C SER A 109 6.67 -5.71 -1.67
N LEU A 110 6.27 -4.89 -0.69
CA LEU A 110 4.91 -4.92 -0.13
C LEU A 110 3.87 -4.39 -1.13
N CYS A 111 4.20 -3.35 -1.90
CA CYS A 111 3.29 -2.81 -2.91
C CYS A 111 3.06 -3.81 -4.05
N LEU A 112 4.12 -4.42 -4.59
CA LEU A 112 4.01 -5.42 -5.65
C LEU A 112 3.41 -6.75 -5.17
N ARG A 113 3.55 -7.08 -3.89
CA ARG A 113 3.03 -8.31 -3.27
C ARG A 113 2.56 -8.03 -1.84
N PRO A 114 1.31 -7.58 -1.62
CA PRO A 114 0.80 -7.28 -0.27
C PRO A 114 0.93 -8.46 0.71
N ASN A 115 0.80 -9.69 0.21
CA ASN A 115 1.01 -10.93 0.97
C ASN A 115 2.44 -11.11 1.51
N ALA A 116 3.42 -10.31 1.07
CA ALA A 116 4.75 -10.31 1.67
C ALA A 116 4.72 -9.95 3.16
N ARG A 117 3.69 -9.23 3.65
CA ARG A 117 3.49 -8.88 5.07
C ARG A 117 3.50 -10.09 6.02
N PHE A 118 3.14 -11.29 5.54
CA PHE A 118 3.17 -12.50 6.36
C PHE A 118 4.60 -12.94 6.77
N ARG A 119 5.65 -12.40 6.12
CA ARG A 119 7.05 -12.60 6.54
C ARG A 119 7.37 -12.03 7.92
N PHE A 120 6.57 -11.10 8.44
CA PHE A 120 6.75 -10.58 9.79
C PHE A 120 6.42 -11.62 10.89
N SER A 121 5.83 -12.78 10.55
CA SER A 121 5.02 -13.66 11.41
C SER A 121 3.62 -13.11 11.69
N VAL A 122 2.66 -14.00 11.97
CA VAL A 122 1.25 -13.66 12.16
C VAL A 122 1.05 -12.67 13.32
N CYS A 123 1.64 -12.94 14.49
CA CYS A 123 1.51 -12.10 15.67
C CYS A 123 2.03 -10.67 15.41
N ARG A 124 3.26 -10.55 14.90
CA ARG A 124 3.86 -9.24 14.58
C ARG A 124 3.11 -8.52 13.46
N GLN A 125 2.61 -9.23 12.45
CA GLN A 125 1.82 -8.61 11.38
C GLN A 125 0.52 -8.02 11.94
N GLN A 126 -0.15 -8.70 12.86
CA GLN A 126 -1.34 -8.19 13.55
C GLN A 126 -1.01 -6.96 14.41
N ARG A 127 0.04 -7.02 15.23
CA ARG A 127 0.45 -5.87 16.07
C ARG A 127 0.87 -4.66 15.22
N LEU A 128 1.65 -4.89 14.16
CA LEU A 128 2.03 -3.84 13.22
C LEU A 128 0.79 -3.26 12.50
N ALA A 129 -0.23 -4.07 12.20
CA ALA A 129 -1.47 -3.57 11.63
C ALA A 129 -2.22 -2.63 12.58
N LEU A 130 -2.26 -2.93 13.89
CA LEU A 130 -2.84 -2.04 14.90
C LEU A 130 -2.11 -0.69 14.96
N VAL A 131 -0.78 -0.71 15.01
CA VAL A 131 0.06 0.52 15.01
C VAL A 131 -0.16 1.34 13.75
N LEU A 132 -0.12 0.72 12.57
CA LEU A 132 -0.31 1.40 11.29
C LEU A 132 -1.74 1.94 11.10
N GLN A 133 -2.74 1.22 11.59
CA GLN A 133 -4.14 1.66 11.60
C GLN A 133 -4.33 2.86 12.54
N ARG A 134 -3.71 2.85 13.73
CA ARG A 134 -3.75 3.98 14.67
C ARG A 134 -3.12 5.23 14.05
N LEU A 135 -1.90 5.11 13.49
CA LEU A 135 -1.22 6.22 12.81
C LEU A 135 -2.04 6.80 11.65
N LEU A 136 -2.64 5.94 10.81
CA LEU A 136 -3.48 6.41 9.71
C LEU A 136 -4.76 7.09 10.22
N HIS A 137 -5.39 6.55 11.28
CA HIS A 137 -6.59 7.14 11.87
C HIS A 137 -6.32 8.50 12.54
N GLU A 138 -5.21 8.63 13.26
CA GLU A 138 -4.76 9.91 13.85
C GLU A 138 -4.43 10.92 12.74
N HIS A 139 -3.76 10.49 11.66
CA HIS A 139 -3.51 11.35 10.51
C HIS A 139 -4.81 11.77 9.80
N ASP A 140 -5.71 10.83 9.50
CA ASP A 140 -7.01 11.10 8.86
C ASP A 140 -7.85 12.09 9.66
N ASN A 141 -7.74 12.07 10.99
CA ASN A 141 -8.42 13.03 11.86
C ASN A 141 -7.77 14.43 11.91
N SER A 142 -6.49 14.58 11.52
CA SER A 142 -5.79 15.86 11.56
C SER A 142 -6.33 16.87 10.53
N GLU A 143 -6.32 18.16 10.87
CA GLU A 143 -6.84 19.24 10.01
C GLU A 143 -6.19 19.30 8.61
N ARG A 144 -4.95 18.81 8.50
CA ARG A 144 -4.15 18.83 7.27
C ARG A 144 -4.37 17.58 6.39
N SER A 145 -5.22 16.64 6.82
CA SER A 145 -5.45 15.41 6.08
C SER A 145 -6.28 15.65 4.82
N PRO A 146 -6.05 14.90 3.73
CA PRO A 146 -6.91 14.96 2.55
C PRO A 146 -8.35 14.54 2.87
N VAL A 147 -8.58 13.69 3.90
CA VAL A 147 -9.91 13.27 4.35
C VAL A 147 -10.69 14.44 4.98
N ARG A 148 -10.09 15.18 5.92
CA ARG A 148 -10.73 16.34 6.55
C ARG A 148 -10.96 17.45 5.54
N CYS A 149 -10.01 17.67 4.62
CA CYS A 149 -10.19 18.64 3.55
C CYS A 149 -11.32 18.24 2.58
N ALA A 150 -11.42 16.98 2.17
CA ALA A 150 -12.51 16.51 1.31
C ALA A 150 -13.89 16.73 1.97
N HIS A 151 -14.03 16.44 3.26
CA HIS A 151 -15.24 16.75 4.02
C HIS A 151 -15.53 18.26 4.09
N ALA A 152 -14.52 19.09 4.36
CA ALA A 152 -14.69 20.55 4.41
C ALA A 152 -15.06 21.17 3.05
N LEU A 153 -14.65 20.55 1.95
CA LEU A 153 -15.03 20.90 0.57
C LEU A 153 -16.42 20.35 0.17
N GLY A 154 -17.13 19.62 1.04
CA GLY A 154 -18.42 19.01 0.72
C GLY A 154 -18.35 17.82 -0.24
N VAL A 155 -17.18 17.20 -0.40
CA VAL A 155 -17.00 16.06 -1.32
C VAL A 155 -17.66 14.81 -0.75
N GLY A 156 -18.81 14.44 -1.30
CA GLY A 156 -19.60 13.28 -0.87
C GLY A 156 -19.06 11.90 -1.25
N CYS A 157 -17.95 11.82 -1.99
CA CYS A 157 -17.37 10.55 -2.43
C CYS A 157 -16.32 10.01 -1.43
N PRO A 158 -16.61 8.99 -0.62
CA PRO A 158 -15.69 8.52 0.43
C PRO A 158 -14.44 7.83 -0.11
N LEU A 159 -14.49 7.34 -1.35
CA LEU A 159 -13.40 6.59 -1.97
C LEU A 159 -12.46 7.48 -2.81
N LEU A 160 -12.73 8.78 -2.95
CA LEU A 160 -11.84 9.68 -3.69
C LEU A 160 -10.46 9.79 -3.04
N VAL A 161 -10.37 9.91 -1.71
CA VAL A 161 -9.07 9.98 -1.00
C VAL A 161 -8.33 8.64 -1.05
N PRO A 162 -8.95 7.48 -0.75
CA PRO A 162 -8.38 6.16 -1.05
C PRO A 162 -7.83 5.99 -2.48
N PHE A 163 -8.59 6.45 -3.49
CA PHE A 163 -8.15 6.45 -4.89
C PHE A 163 -6.88 7.29 -5.08
N LEU A 164 -6.85 8.53 -4.58
CA LEU A 164 -5.69 9.43 -4.68
C LEU A 164 -4.45 8.86 -3.96
N ARG A 165 -4.64 8.22 -2.81
CA ARG A 165 -3.58 7.50 -2.08
C ARG A 165 -3.05 6.31 -2.87
N GLY A 166 -3.94 5.54 -3.52
CA GLY A 166 -3.59 4.47 -4.45
C GLY A 166 -2.79 4.97 -5.66
N VAL A 167 -3.20 6.10 -6.27
CA VAL A 167 -2.44 6.76 -7.35
C VAL A 167 -1.04 7.14 -6.89
N CYS A 168 -0.88 7.80 -5.74
CA CYS A 168 0.43 8.17 -5.20
C CYS A 168 1.32 6.94 -4.93
N LEU A 169 0.75 5.87 -4.38
CA LEU A 169 1.45 4.61 -4.13
C LEU A 169 1.96 3.99 -5.44
N CYS A 170 1.12 3.93 -6.48
CA CYS A 170 1.48 3.40 -7.80
C CYS A 170 2.52 4.26 -8.54
N VAL A 171 2.42 5.59 -8.45
CA VAL A 171 3.39 6.53 -9.06
C VAL A 171 4.80 6.31 -8.50
N GLU A 172 4.94 6.25 -7.18
CA GLU A 172 6.26 6.21 -6.51
C GLU A 172 6.88 4.79 -6.49
N THR A 173 6.05 3.78 -6.67
CA THR A 173 6.49 2.41 -6.97
C THR A 173 6.81 2.19 -8.46
N GLN A 174 6.64 3.22 -9.30
CA GLN A 174 6.89 3.21 -10.74
C GLN A 174 6.04 2.14 -11.46
N HIS A 175 4.78 1.96 -11.03
CA HIS A 175 3.86 1.00 -11.61
C HIS A 175 3.50 1.40 -13.06
N PRO A 176 3.55 0.50 -14.06
CA PRO A 176 3.31 0.85 -15.47
C PRO A 176 1.96 1.49 -15.77
N PHE A 177 0.93 1.20 -14.97
CA PHE A 177 -0.40 1.81 -15.11
C PHE A 177 -0.53 3.21 -14.47
N ALA A 178 0.46 3.69 -13.70
CA ALA A 178 0.38 4.97 -13.00
C ALA A 178 0.02 6.18 -13.90
N PRO A 179 0.54 6.31 -15.15
CA PRO A 179 0.15 7.40 -16.05
C PRO A 179 -1.33 7.39 -16.45
N GLN A 180 -2.01 6.24 -16.40
CA GLN A 180 -3.42 6.13 -16.79
C GLN A 180 -4.37 6.83 -15.81
N ALA A 181 -3.90 7.22 -14.60
CA ALA A 181 -4.67 8.04 -13.67
C ALA A 181 -5.16 9.36 -14.30
N ALA A 182 -4.44 9.90 -15.28
CA ALA A 182 -4.85 11.09 -16.02
C ALA A 182 -6.24 10.94 -16.69
N TYR A 183 -6.55 9.78 -17.27
CA TYR A 183 -7.87 9.54 -17.88
C TYR A 183 -8.99 9.56 -16.84
N VAL A 184 -8.74 9.07 -15.63
CA VAL A 184 -9.71 9.13 -14.52
C VAL A 184 -9.89 10.56 -14.02
N PHE A 185 -8.83 11.37 -13.99
CA PHE A 185 -8.93 12.78 -13.66
C PHE A 185 -9.74 13.56 -14.71
N GLU A 186 -9.46 13.40 -16.00
CA GLU A 186 -10.23 14.07 -17.06
C GLU A 186 -11.72 13.67 -17.03
N GLU A 187 -12.03 12.38 -16.80
CA GLU A 187 -13.42 11.90 -16.67
C GLU A 187 -14.14 12.49 -15.45
N LEU A 188 -13.45 12.59 -14.29
CA LEU A 188 -13.97 13.31 -13.10
C LEU A 188 -14.15 14.81 -13.35
N LEU A 189 -13.32 15.43 -14.19
CA LEU A 189 -13.45 16.85 -14.51
C LEU A 189 -14.57 17.12 -15.50
N ALA A 190 -14.67 16.34 -16.58
CA ALA A 190 -15.65 16.50 -17.65
C ALA A 190 -17.06 16.08 -17.22
N ASN A 191 -17.19 14.87 -16.66
CA ASN A 191 -18.49 14.25 -16.39
C ASN A 191 -18.83 14.24 -14.89
N GLY A 192 -17.84 14.34 -13.99
CA GLY A 192 -18.05 14.26 -12.54
C GLY A 192 -18.35 12.84 -12.04
N PHE A 193 -18.24 11.84 -12.91
CA PHE A 193 -18.61 10.47 -12.61
C PHE A 193 -17.73 9.52 -13.42
N VAL A 194 -17.11 8.55 -12.75
CA VAL A 194 -16.33 7.47 -13.38
C VAL A 194 -16.97 6.11 -13.09
N SER A 195 -17.50 5.95 -11.89
CA SER A 195 -18.20 4.76 -11.42
C SER A 195 -19.06 5.11 -10.20
N PRO A 196 -20.00 4.26 -9.76
CA PRO A 196 -20.73 4.49 -8.51
C PRO A 196 -19.80 4.73 -7.31
N SER A 197 -18.65 4.04 -7.29
CA SER A 197 -17.60 4.16 -6.28
C SER A 197 -16.73 5.41 -6.40
N LEU A 198 -16.63 6.05 -7.57
CA LEU A 198 -15.73 7.19 -7.79
C LEU A 198 -16.42 8.27 -8.63
N HIS A 199 -16.75 9.38 -7.97
CA HIS A 199 -17.49 10.52 -8.53
C HIS A 199 -17.07 11.81 -7.82
N LEU A 200 -17.34 12.96 -8.43
CA LEU A 200 -17.07 14.29 -7.89
C LEU A 200 -18.17 15.24 -8.38
N GLY A 201 -19.02 15.71 -7.47
CA GLY A 201 -20.13 16.61 -7.79
C GLY A 201 -19.69 18.07 -8.02
N GLY A 202 -20.62 18.88 -8.55
CA GLY A 202 -20.41 20.30 -8.81
C GLY A 202 -20.09 20.63 -10.28
N ALA A 203 -19.93 21.92 -10.56
CA ALA A 203 -19.53 22.42 -11.88
C ALA A 203 -18.06 22.08 -12.20
N TYR A 204 -17.68 22.13 -13.47
CA TYR A 204 -16.30 21.82 -13.92
C TYR A 204 -15.22 22.52 -13.08
N SER A 205 -15.41 23.80 -12.77
CA SER A 205 -14.48 24.62 -11.97
C SER A 205 -14.40 24.17 -10.50
N ASP A 206 -15.53 23.85 -9.86
CA ASP A 206 -15.53 23.37 -8.48
C ASP A 206 -14.92 21.96 -8.39
N ARG A 207 -15.23 21.09 -9.36
CA ARG A 207 -14.57 19.78 -9.52
C ARG A 207 -13.07 19.93 -9.71
N ARG A 208 -12.65 20.87 -10.55
CA ARG A 208 -11.24 21.19 -10.81
C ARG A 208 -10.53 21.70 -9.56
N ARG A 209 -11.12 22.65 -8.84
CA ARG A 209 -10.57 23.22 -7.60
C ARG A 209 -10.42 22.15 -6.52
N ALA A 210 -11.48 21.36 -6.29
CA ALA A 210 -11.47 20.28 -5.31
C ALA A 210 -10.44 19.20 -5.67
N LEU A 211 -10.43 18.72 -6.92
CA LEU A 211 -9.49 17.70 -7.37
C LEU A 211 -8.04 18.18 -7.29
N ALA A 212 -7.76 19.43 -7.73
CA ALA A 212 -6.41 20.01 -7.64
C ALA A 212 -5.91 20.05 -6.19
N LEU A 213 -6.73 20.54 -5.25
CA LEU A 213 -6.37 20.64 -3.84
C LEU A 213 -6.18 19.26 -3.19
N LEU A 214 -7.09 18.31 -3.45
CA LEU A 214 -6.98 16.96 -2.89
C LEU A 214 -5.80 16.16 -3.47
N VAL A 215 -5.48 16.34 -4.75
CA VAL A 215 -4.26 15.78 -5.37
C VAL A 215 -3.00 16.38 -4.72
N GLN A 216 -2.96 17.70 -4.49
CA GLN A 216 -1.85 18.37 -3.80
C GLN A 216 -1.68 17.88 -2.35
N LEU A 217 -2.78 17.65 -1.63
CA LEU A 217 -2.74 17.14 -0.25
C LEU A 217 -2.29 15.68 -0.20
N ALA A 218 -2.84 14.79 -1.03
CA ALA A 218 -2.39 13.40 -1.12
C ALA A 218 -0.92 13.30 -1.56
N ALA A 219 -0.49 14.17 -2.48
CA ALA A 219 0.91 14.30 -2.86
C ALA A 219 1.79 14.74 -1.70
N THR A 220 1.36 15.70 -0.88
CA THR A 220 2.12 16.19 0.29
C THR A 220 2.17 15.14 1.41
N GLU A 221 1.05 14.47 1.68
CA GLU A 221 0.95 13.34 2.63
C GLU A 221 1.96 12.25 2.28
N PHE A 222 1.96 11.80 1.02
CA PHE A 222 2.79 10.69 0.58
C PHE A 222 4.21 11.09 0.15
N GLY A 223 4.47 12.39 -0.05
CA GLY A 223 5.71 12.92 -0.64
C GLY A 223 5.87 12.64 -2.14
N SER A 224 4.78 12.69 -2.93
CA SER A 224 4.83 12.39 -4.37
C SER A 224 5.01 13.63 -5.24
N GLU A 225 6.19 13.76 -5.86
CA GLU A 225 6.55 14.90 -6.73
C GLU A 225 5.68 14.97 -7.99
N SER A 226 5.44 13.83 -8.64
CA SER A 226 4.65 13.77 -9.88
C SER A 226 3.16 14.03 -9.63
N ALA A 227 2.62 13.57 -8.49
CA ALA A 227 1.25 13.88 -8.10
C ALA A 227 1.12 15.37 -7.74
N LEU A 228 2.09 15.97 -7.04
CA LEU A 228 2.10 17.40 -6.76
C LEU A 228 2.10 18.22 -8.06
N LEU A 229 2.99 17.90 -9.01
CA LEU A 229 3.04 18.57 -10.30
C LEU A 229 1.70 18.50 -11.03
N THR A 230 1.05 17.34 -11.02
CA THR A 230 -0.30 17.16 -11.58
C THR A 230 -1.31 18.09 -10.89
N GLY A 231 -1.33 18.13 -9.55
CA GLY A 231 -2.21 19.02 -8.79
C GLY A 231 -1.96 20.50 -9.04
N LEU A 232 -0.71 20.93 -9.25
CA LEU A 232 -0.36 22.31 -9.61
C LEU A 232 -0.79 22.66 -11.04
N LEU A 233 -0.64 21.75 -11.99
CA LEU A 233 -1.13 21.92 -13.37
C LEU A 233 -2.66 22.02 -13.43
N LEU A 234 -3.37 21.24 -12.61
CA LEU A 234 -4.82 21.38 -12.45
C LEU A 234 -5.19 22.77 -11.90
N ALA A 235 -4.52 23.28 -10.87
CA ALA A 235 -4.82 24.60 -10.30
C ALA A 235 -4.58 25.80 -11.26
N LYS A 236 -3.71 25.65 -12.28
CA LYS A 236 -3.16 26.76 -13.10
C LYS A 236 -4.18 27.67 -13.80
N LYS A 237 -5.39 27.21 -14.13
CA LYS A 237 -6.37 28.00 -14.92
C LYS A 237 -7.35 28.85 -14.12
N GLU A 238 -7.54 28.61 -12.82
CA GLU A 238 -8.67 29.19 -12.06
C GLU A 238 -8.28 29.93 -10.78
N ALA A 239 -7.03 29.86 -10.35
CA ALA A 239 -6.57 30.61 -9.19
C ALA A 239 -6.15 32.04 -9.61
N PRO A 240 -6.59 33.11 -8.90
CA PRO A 240 -5.77 34.32 -8.83
C PRO A 240 -4.39 33.91 -8.30
N PRO A 241 -3.28 34.56 -8.71
CA PRO A 241 -1.93 34.06 -8.49
C PRO A 241 -1.74 33.67 -7.02
N PRO A 242 -1.70 32.35 -6.69
CA PRO A 242 -1.67 31.92 -5.31
C PRO A 242 -0.39 32.49 -4.71
N ALA A 243 -0.52 33.23 -3.61
CA ALA A 243 0.59 33.98 -3.02
C ALA A 243 1.84 33.11 -3.02
N ALA A 244 2.90 33.52 -3.71
CA ALA A 244 3.95 32.58 -4.15
C ALA A 244 4.58 31.77 -2.99
N ALA A 245 4.60 32.35 -1.79
CA ALA A 245 4.98 31.70 -0.54
C ALA A 245 4.11 30.49 -0.13
N ALA A 246 2.82 30.45 -0.48
CA ALA A 246 1.94 29.30 -0.25
C ALA A 246 2.33 28.11 -1.15
N VAL A 247 2.52 28.35 -2.46
CA VAL A 247 2.99 27.32 -3.40
C VAL A 247 4.41 26.87 -3.04
N GLY A 248 5.30 27.81 -2.72
CA GLY A 248 6.66 27.50 -2.28
C GLY A 248 6.70 26.62 -1.02
N ARG A 249 5.84 26.91 -0.02
CA ARG A 249 5.68 26.06 1.17
C ARG A 249 5.15 24.67 0.84
N LEU A 250 4.14 24.56 -0.03
CA LEU A 250 3.58 23.28 -0.48
C LEU A 250 4.66 22.41 -1.16
N VAL A 251 5.41 23.00 -2.10
CA VAL A 251 6.52 22.34 -2.80
C VAL A 251 7.60 21.90 -1.80
N ALA A 252 8.05 22.79 -0.91
CA ALA A 252 9.08 22.47 0.08
C ALA A 252 8.65 21.34 1.04
N LEU A 253 7.40 21.35 1.51
CA LEU A 253 6.86 20.29 2.36
C LEU A 253 6.79 18.94 1.62
N THR A 254 6.34 18.94 0.37
CA THR A 254 6.25 17.72 -0.44
C THR A 254 7.63 17.14 -0.74
N LEU A 255 8.62 17.98 -1.09
CA LEU A 255 9.99 17.54 -1.35
C LEU A 255 10.66 17.00 -0.07
N ALA A 256 10.48 17.67 1.07
CA ALA A 256 10.97 17.18 2.35
C ALA A 256 10.33 15.83 2.73
N ALA A 257 9.03 15.64 2.45
CA ALA A 257 8.35 14.36 2.61
C ALA A 257 8.88 13.28 1.64
N ALA A 258 9.15 13.64 0.37
CA ALA A 258 9.71 12.76 -0.64
C ALA A 258 11.10 12.25 -0.24
N ASP A 259 11.99 13.13 0.20
CA ASP A 259 13.34 12.78 0.63
C ASP A 259 13.34 11.96 1.92
N ARG A 260 12.51 12.33 2.91
CA ARG A 260 12.31 11.53 4.13
C ARG A 260 11.85 10.12 3.78
N ARG A 261 10.86 9.98 2.89
CA ARG A 261 10.36 8.69 2.41
C ARG A 261 11.45 7.92 1.66
N ARG A 262 12.25 8.55 0.79
CA ARG A 262 13.36 7.90 0.07
C ARG A 262 14.40 7.34 1.03
N LEU A 263 14.79 8.10 2.06
CA LEU A 263 15.73 7.67 3.10
C LEU A 263 15.17 6.51 3.94
N ASP A 264 13.91 6.62 4.37
CA ASP A 264 13.21 5.58 5.11
C ASP A 264 13.01 4.29 4.28
N TRP A 265 12.63 4.40 3.01
CA TRP A 265 12.50 3.26 2.10
C TRP A 265 13.86 2.59 1.84
N ALA A 266 14.95 3.35 1.83
CA ALA A 266 16.30 2.81 1.77
C ALA A 266 16.67 2.05 3.06
N LEU A 267 16.30 2.55 4.25
CA LEU A 267 16.45 1.85 5.53
C LEU A 267 15.64 0.54 5.57
N LYS A 268 14.33 0.62 5.29
CA LYS A 268 13.40 -0.53 5.23
C LYS A 268 13.83 -1.57 4.20
N SER A 269 14.39 -1.15 3.06
CA SER A 269 14.96 -2.07 2.06
C SER A 269 16.31 -2.66 2.48
N ARG A 270 17.15 -1.92 3.23
CA ARG A 270 18.43 -2.45 3.75
C ARG A 270 18.24 -3.54 4.79
N GLY A 271 17.17 -3.51 5.58
CA GLY A 271 16.85 -4.60 6.51
C GLY A 271 16.60 -5.96 5.85
N ALA A 272 16.25 -5.99 4.56
CA ALA A 272 16.16 -7.22 3.77
C ALA A 272 17.54 -7.85 3.44
N PHE A 273 18.63 -7.08 3.57
CA PHE A 273 20.01 -7.57 3.48
C PHE A 273 20.66 -7.50 4.86
N GLN A 274 20.77 -8.66 5.53
CA GLN A 274 21.54 -8.79 6.79
C GLN A 274 23.05 -8.63 6.57
N ARG A 275 23.51 -7.42 6.21
CA ARG A 275 24.89 -7.00 6.41
C ARG A 275 24.97 -6.36 7.78
N LYS A 276 25.72 -6.98 8.70
CA LYS A 276 26.04 -6.41 10.02
C LYS A 276 26.59 -4.99 9.82
N LEU A 277 25.81 -3.99 10.18
CA LEU A 277 26.23 -2.58 10.15
C LEU A 277 27.41 -2.42 11.11
N LYS A 278 28.62 -2.23 10.55
CA LYS A 278 29.80 -1.93 11.35
C LYS A 278 29.71 -0.46 11.81
N PRO A 279 30.13 -0.12 13.04
CA PRO A 279 30.00 1.24 13.58
C PRO A 279 30.73 2.33 12.78
N LYS A 280 31.60 1.95 11.83
CA LYS A 280 32.29 2.86 10.89
C LYS A 280 31.40 3.43 9.77
N HIS A 281 30.09 3.18 9.72
CA HIS A 281 29.23 3.56 8.58
C HIS A 281 28.03 4.46 8.95
N GLY A 282 27.84 4.78 10.23
CA GLY A 282 26.58 5.35 10.73
C GLY A 282 25.42 4.35 10.60
N TRP A 283 24.35 4.45 11.39
CA TRP A 283 24.01 5.45 12.40
C TRP A 283 24.15 4.82 13.80
N THR A 284 24.65 5.57 14.79
CA THR A 284 24.52 5.14 16.18
C THR A 284 23.10 5.41 16.65
N LEU A 285 22.26 4.37 16.66
CA LEU A 285 21.16 4.31 17.61
C LEU A 285 21.77 4.55 19.01
N GLY A 286 21.13 5.39 19.81
CA GLY A 286 21.61 5.72 21.16
C GLY A 286 21.86 4.46 21.99
N ARG A 287 22.76 4.53 22.97
CA ARG A 287 23.10 3.38 23.83
C ARG A 287 21.82 2.69 24.30
N PRO A 288 21.71 1.35 24.19
CA PRO A 288 20.63 0.65 24.88
C PRO A 288 20.73 1.01 26.36
N LEU A 289 19.58 1.35 26.96
CA LEU A 289 19.48 1.50 28.41
C LEU A 289 19.89 0.16 29.02
N LEU A 290 21.11 0.14 29.59
CA LEU A 290 21.66 -1.04 30.24
C LEU A 290 20.69 -1.45 31.34
N SER A 291 20.20 -2.69 31.25
CA SER A 291 19.39 -3.30 32.29
C SER A 291 20.14 -3.20 33.61
N SER A 292 19.47 -2.62 34.61
CA SER A 292 19.98 -2.58 35.97
C SER A 292 20.25 -4.00 36.45
N GLN A 293 21.45 -4.16 37.01
CA GLN A 293 22.09 -5.45 37.27
C GLN A 293 21.18 -6.47 37.96
N GLN A 294 20.95 -7.62 37.32
CA GLN A 294 20.81 -8.88 38.04
C GLN A 294 22.13 -9.65 37.97
N LYS A 295 22.95 -9.53 39.03
CA LYS A 295 23.91 -10.57 39.40
C LYS A 295 23.43 -11.22 40.70
N LYS A 296 22.97 -12.46 40.60
CA LYS A 296 22.75 -13.32 41.77
C LYS A 296 24.10 -13.84 42.27
N ARG A 297 24.23 -13.90 43.60
CA ARG A 297 24.94 -14.91 44.40
C ARG A 297 26.12 -15.65 43.73
N MET A 298 27.32 -15.37 44.22
CA MET A 298 27.95 -16.32 45.15
C MET A 298 28.05 -15.63 46.51
#